data_AF-A0A1V4XDF3-F1
#
_entry.id   AF-A0A1V4XDF3-F1
#
_cell.length_a   1.000
_cell.length_b   1.000
_cell.length_c   1.000
_cell.angle_alpha   90.00
_cell.angle_beta   90.00
_cell.angle_gamma   90.00
#
_symmetry.space_group_name_H-M   'P 1'
#
loop_
_entity.id
_entity.type
_entity.pdbx_description
1 polymer ?
#
loop_
_entity_poly.entity_id
_entity_poly.type
_entity_poly.pdbx_seq_one_letter_code
_entity_poly.pdbx_strand_id
1 'polypeptide(L)'
;MSRDELHDVLDCVSGVLIRCFLFSFALLLLWFLFFLLGGEQGYRIHSQWFDLSRRDYDLLSYYGMAFMKMSAILFFLFPYIAVRLVRRKIEKIG
;
A
#
# COMPACT_ATOMS: atom_id res chain seq x y z
N MET A 1 -6.68 31.71 3.67
CA MET A 1 -7.27 30.41 4.01
C MET A 1 -7.74 30.48 5.44
N SER A 2 -9.05 30.33 5.69
CA SER A 2 -9.60 30.29 7.04
C SER A 2 -9.12 29.03 7.77
N ARG A 3 -9.24 29.01 9.10
CA ARG A 3 -8.89 27.83 9.90
C ARG A 3 -9.77 26.63 9.52
N ASP A 4 -11.04 26.87 9.25
CA ASP A 4 -12.01 25.85 8.84
C ASP A 4 -11.62 25.25 7.48
N GLU A 5 -11.26 26.09 6.51
CA GLU A 5 -10.76 25.65 5.20
C GLU A 5 -9.50 24.78 5.33
N LEU A 6 -8.59 25.13 6.25
CA LEU A 6 -7.39 24.33 6.51
C LEU A 6 -7.73 22.95 7.10
N HIS A 7 -8.68 22.89 8.04
CA HIS A 7 -9.11 21.62 8.62
C HIS A 7 -9.77 20.72 7.57
N ASP A 8 -10.64 21.28 6.72
CA ASP A 8 -11.30 20.56 5.63
C ASP A 8 -10.28 19.98 4.64
N VAL A 9 -9.27 20.76 4.25
CA VAL A 9 -8.20 20.29 3.36
C VAL A 9 -7.38 19.18 4.00
N LEU A 10 -6.98 19.33 5.27
CA LEU A 10 -6.21 18.30 5.99
C LEU A 10 -7.02 17.00 6.14
N ASP A 11 -8.32 17.11 6.41
CA ASP A 11 -9.21 15.96 6.51
C ASP A 11 -9.41 15.28 5.15
N CYS A 12 -9.60 16.05 4.08
CA CYS A 12 -9.67 15.53 2.72
C CYS A 12 -8.38 14.76 2.35
N VAL A 13 -7.21 15.38 2.51
CA VAL A 13 -5.91 14.77 2.20
C VAL A 13 -5.68 13.51 3.03
N SER A 14 -5.94 13.55 4.35
CA SER A 14 -5.80 12.37 5.21
C SER A 14 -6.75 11.24 4.78
N GLY A 15 -7.97 11.58 4.35
CA GLY A 15 -8.94 10.65 3.84
C GLY A 15 -8.51 9.98 2.53
N VAL A 16 -7.84 10.71 1.63
CA VAL A 16 -7.29 10.12 0.40
C VAL A 16 -6.14 9.17 0.73
N LEU A 17 -5.19 9.62 1.56
CA LEU A 17 -4.01 8.83 1.93
C LEU A 17 -4.38 7.48 2.57
N ILE A 18 -5.34 7.46 3.50
CA ILE A 18 -5.75 6.20 4.15
C ILE A 18 -6.48 5.25 3.19
N ARG A 19 -7.27 5.77 2.23
CA ARG A 19 -7.93 4.95 1.20
C ARG A 19 -6.90 4.37 0.23
N CYS A 20 -5.92 5.15 -0.19
CA CYS A 20 -4.81 4.66 -1.02
C CYS A 20 -4.00 3.57 -0.30
N PHE A 21 -3.74 3.75 1.01
CA PHE A 21 -3.11 2.72 1.83
C PHE A 21 -3.95 1.44 1.87
N LEU A 22 -5.26 1.56 2.09
CA LEU A 22 -6.18 0.41 2.16
C LEU A 22 -6.25 -0.34 0.83
N PHE A 23 -6.36 0.37 -0.30
CA PHE A 23 -6.33 -0.25 -1.63
C PHE A 23 -4.99 -0.92 -1.92
N SER A 24 -3.87 -0.31 -1.51
CA SER A 24 -2.54 -0.90 -1.66
C SER A 24 -2.42 -2.20 -0.86
N PHE A 25 -2.98 -2.24 0.35
CA PHE A 25 -3.03 -3.45 1.17
C PHE A 25 -4.00 -4.50 0.62
N ALA A 26 -5.15 -4.09 0.06
CA ALA A 26 -6.08 -4.99 -0.60
C ALA A 26 -5.45 -5.66 -1.83
N LEU A 27 -4.70 -4.90 -2.63
CA LEU A 27 -3.93 -5.44 -3.75
C LEU A 27 -2.86 -6.43 -3.27
N LEU A 28 -2.19 -6.12 -2.16
CA LEU A 28 -1.20 -7.02 -1.56
C LEU A 28 -1.83 -8.32 -1.06
N LEU A 29 -2.99 -8.24 -0.41
CA LEU A 29 -3.75 -9.42 0.02
C LEU A 29 -4.24 -10.26 -1.16
N LEU A 30 -4.73 -9.61 -2.22
CA LEU A 30 -5.14 -10.28 -3.44
C LEU A 30 -3.95 -11.01 -4.08
N TRP A 31 -2.80 -10.34 -4.21
CA TRP A 31 -1.58 -10.94 -4.71
C TRP A 31 -1.13 -12.12 -3.84
N PHE A 32 -1.13 -11.97 -2.52
CA PHE A 32 -0.81 -13.03 -1.59
C PHE A 32 -1.75 -14.24 -1.74
N LEU A 33 -3.05 -14.01 -1.92
CA LEU A 33 -4.02 -15.07 -2.16
C LEU A 33 -3.78 -15.77 -3.51
N PHE A 34 -3.45 -15.02 -4.56
CA PHE A 34 -3.04 -15.59 -5.85
C PHE A 34 -1.75 -16.42 -5.72
N PHE A 35 -0.78 -15.98 -4.92
CA PHE A 35 0.45 -16.73 -4.68
C PHE A 35 0.16 -18.04 -3.92
N LEU A 36 -0.68 -18.00 -2.88
CA LEU A 36 -1.07 -19.17 -2.11
C LEU A 36 -1.91 -20.18 -2.92
N LEU A 37 -2.92 -19.72 -3.65
CA LEU A 37 -3.84 -20.57 -4.41
C LEU A 37 -3.24 -21.01 -5.77
N GLY A 38 -2.34 -20.21 -6.32
CA GLY A 38 -1.75 -20.39 -7.64
C GLY A 38 -0.48 -21.25 -7.68
N GLY A 39 -0.05 -21.84 -6.55
CA GLY A 39 1.23 -22.57 -6.43
C GLY A 39 1.43 -23.75 -7.40
N GLU A 40 0.35 -24.29 -8.00
CA GLU A 40 0.41 -25.35 -9.03
C GLU A 40 0.03 -24.85 -10.44
N GLN A 41 -0.93 -23.91 -10.59
CA GLN A 41 -1.40 -23.43 -11.90
C GLN A 41 -0.69 -22.17 -12.40
N GLY A 42 -0.28 -21.28 -11.51
CA GLY A 42 0.47 -20.06 -11.83
C GLY A 42 1.88 -20.37 -12.35
N TYR A 43 2.56 -21.34 -11.74
CA TYR A 43 3.87 -21.81 -12.21
C TYR A 43 3.78 -22.40 -13.64
N ARG A 44 2.71 -23.13 -13.95
CA ARG A 44 2.53 -23.77 -15.26
C ARG A 44 2.23 -22.77 -16.39
N ILE A 45 1.53 -21.68 -16.09
CA ILE A 45 1.25 -20.61 -17.06
C ILE A 45 2.46 -19.67 -17.20
N HIS A 46 3.16 -19.36 -16.10
CA HIS A 46 4.31 -18.45 -16.14
C HIS A 46 5.58 -19.10 -16.70
N SER A 47 5.80 -20.40 -16.45
CA SER A 47 6.90 -21.16 -17.05
C SER A 47 6.83 -21.27 -18.57
N GLN A 48 5.64 -21.09 -19.17
CA GLN A 48 5.48 -21.02 -20.63
C GLN A 48 5.94 -19.69 -21.22
N TRP A 49 6.02 -18.62 -20.43
CA TRP A 49 6.43 -17.28 -20.87
C TRP A 49 7.85 -16.93 -20.40
N PHE A 50 8.31 -17.50 -19.29
CA PHE A 50 9.63 -17.27 -18.72
C PHE A 50 10.18 -18.56 -18.12
N ASP A 51 11.41 -18.94 -18.50
CA ASP A 51 12.12 -20.09 -17.95
C ASP A 51 12.65 -19.79 -16.53
N LEU A 52 11.72 -19.56 -15.60
CA LEU A 52 11.99 -19.21 -14.21
C LEU A 52 11.84 -20.47 -13.34
N SER A 53 12.88 -20.78 -12.57
CA SER A 53 12.79 -21.84 -11.58
C SER A 53 11.74 -21.48 -10.52
N ARG A 54 11.12 -22.49 -9.89
CA ARG A 54 10.14 -22.28 -8.81
C ARG A 54 10.67 -21.40 -7.68
N ARG A 55 11.96 -21.53 -7.38
CA ARG A 55 12.66 -20.71 -6.38
C ARG A 55 12.70 -19.23 -6.78
N ASP A 56 13.00 -18.93 -8.04
CA ASP A 56 13.12 -17.54 -8.50
C ASP A 56 11.76 -16.84 -8.58
N TYR A 57 10.71 -17.58 -8.96
CA TYR A 57 9.33 -17.10 -8.92
C TYR A 57 8.87 -16.75 -7.50
N ASP A 58 9.16 -17.64 -6.54
CA ASP A 58 8.82 -17.42 -5.12
C ASP A 58 9.58 -16.21 -4.56
N LEU A 59 10.88 -16.10 -4.87
CA LEU A 59 11.70 -14.95 -4.46
C LEU A 59 11.19 -13.64 -5.07
N LEU A 60 10.92 -13.60 -6.38
CA LEU A 60 10.42 -12.40 -7.05
C LEU A 60 9.07 -11.97 -6.48
N SER A 61 8.17 -12.93 -6.26
CA SER A 61 6.86 -12.66 -5.65
C SER A 61 7.00 -12.14 -4.23
N TYR A 62 7.90 -12.73 -3.42
CA TYR A 62 8.17 -12.30 -2.06
C TYR A 62 8.77 -10.89 -2.01
N TYR A 63 9.78 -10.61 -2.84
CA TYR A 63 10.39 -9.28 -2.95
C TYR A 63 9.38 -8.25 -3.49
N GLY A 64 8.54 -8.62 -4.46
CA GLY A 64 7.47 -7.78 -4.97
C GLY A 64 6.45 -7.41 -3.90
N MET A 65 5.99 -8.39 -3.12
CA MET A 65 5.10 -8.17 -1.98
C MET A 65 5.75 -7.28 -0.91
N ALA A 66 7.02 -7.54 -0.57
CA ALA A 66 7.76 -6.73 0.38
C ALA A 66 7.91 -5.28 -0.09
N PHE A 67 8.26 -5.07 -1.36
CA PHE A 67 8.41 -3.76 -1.95
C PHE A 67 7.08 -2.99 -1.98
N MET A 68 5.98 -3.63 -2.39
CA MET A 68 4.65 -3.03 -2.37
C MET A 68 4.22 -2.66 -0.95
N LYS A 69 4.47 -3.53 0.03
CA LYS A 69 4.19 -3.27 1.45
C LYS A 69 4.93 -2.03 1.95
N MET A 70 6.24 -1.95 1.67
CA MET A 70 7.08 -0.84 2.09
C MET A 70 6.66 0.46 1.41
N SER A 71 6.38 0.41 0.11
CA SER A 71 5.87 1.56 -0.65
C SER A 71 4.54 2.05 -0.09
N ALA A 72 3.61 1.14 0.23
CA ALA A 72 2.33 1.52 0.81
C ALA A 72 2.51 2.24 2.16
N ILE A 73 3.40 1.74 3.02
CA ILE A 73 3.69 2.37 4.31
C ILE A 73 4.34 3.75 4.12
N LEU A 74 5.37 3.83 3.28
CA LEU A 74 6.18 5.04 3.11
C LEU A 74 5.40 6.16 2.43
N PHE A 75 4.64 5.85 1.39
CA PHE A 75 3.96 6.87 0.57
C PHE A 75 2.53 7.18 1.00
N PHE A 76 1.87 6.31 1.78
CA PHE A 76 0.49 6.55 2.21
C PHE A 76 0.34 6.63 3.72
N LEU A 77 0.90 5.67 4.48
CA LEU A 77 0.71 5.64 5.93
C LEU A 77 1.50 6.73 6.66
N PHE A 78 2.77 6.93 6.32
CA PHE A 78 3.59 7.99 6.94
C PHE A 78 3.03 9.39 6.67
N PRO A 79 2.67 9.76 5.43
CA PRO A 79 2.02 11.04 5.17
C PRO A 79 0.67 11.17 5.90
N TYR A 80 -0.12 10.09 5.99
CA TYR A 80 -1.38 10.11 6.75
C TYR A 80 -1.15 10.48 8.21
N ILE A 81 -0.17 9.83 8.87
CA ILE A 81 0.18 10.11 10.26
C ILE A 81 0.67 11.56 10.40
N ALA A 82 1.52 12.03 9.49
CA ALA A 82 2.03 13.40 9.51
C ALA A 82 0.91 14.44 9.44
N VAL A 83 -0.05 14.26 8.50
CA VAL A 83 -1.22 15.15 8.37
C VAL A 83 -2.07 15.15 9.65
N ARG A 84 -2.30 13.97 10.25
CA ARG A 84 -3.06 13.83 11.50
C ARG A 84 -2.37 14.52 12.68
N LEU A 85 -1.04 14.46 12.75
CA LEU A 85 -0.25 15.14 13.79
C LEU A 85 -0.31 16.66 13.63
N VAL A 86 -0.16 17.16 12.40
CA VAL A 86 -0.26 18.59 12.10
C VAL A 86 -1.65 19.13 12.47
N ARG A 87 -2.72 18.42 12.09
CA ARG A 87 -4.09 18.83 12.41
C ARG A 87 -4.33 18.95 13.92
N ARG A 88 -3.89 17.96 14.71
CA ARG A 88 -3.97 17.97 16.19
C ARG A 88 -3.17 19.12 16.81
N LYS A 89 -2.03 19.48 16.21
CA LYS A 89 -1.21 20.60 16.68
C LYS A 89 -1.93 21.93 16.47
N ILE A 90 -2.57 22.12 15.32
CA ILE A 90 -3.34 23.35 15.01
C ILE A 90 -4.54 23.51 15.97
N GLU A 91 -5.23 22.41 16.28
CA GLU A 91 -6.35 22.38 17.23
C GLU A 91 -5.93 22.83 18.65
N LYS A 92 -4.71 22.48 19.09
CA LYS A 92 -4.20 22.86 20.42
C LYS A 92 -3.69 24.31 20.54
N ILE A 93 -3.38 24.95 19.41
CA ILE A 93 -2.78 26.30 19.38
C ILE A 93 -3.84 27.38 19.10
N GLY A 94 -5.02 26.99 18.61
CA GLY A 94 -6.18 27.89 18.49
C GLY A 94 -6.97 27.98 19.77
#